data_AF-A0A022R0V0-F1
#
_entry.id   AF-A0A022R0V0-F1
#
_cell.length_a   1.000
_cell.length_b   1.000
_cell.length_c   1.000
_cell.angle_alpha   90.00
_cell.angle_beta   90.00
_cell.angle_gamma   90.00
#
_symmetry.space_group_name_H-M   'P 1'
#
loop_
_entity.id
_entity.type
_entity.pdbx_description
1 polymer ?
#
loop_
_entity_poly.entity_id
_entity_poly.type
_entity_poly.pdbx_seq_one_letter_code
_entity_poly.pdbx_strand_id
1 'polypeptide(L)'
;MARGWWLFRCPAAAAVVVLALSVFRAAADEEMFCIYALSELISCNDYLEGKAPKPSAECCAAVKSVDELAAVSPANRHDLCVCFREPGGGGGDSLPDMKSPKAQQLLTLCHASEKIKFGPKFDCEHLIF
;
A
#
# COMPACT_ATOMS: atom_id res chain seq x y z
N MET A 1 59.85 25.99 -13.76
CA MET A 1 59.54 26.79 -12.55
C MET A 1 58.05 26.64 -12.25
N ALA A 2 57.70 26.34 -10.98
CA ALA A 2 56.39 26.32 -10.30
C ALA A 2 55.22 25.53 -10.95
N ARG A 3 54.71 24.41 -10.42
CA ARG A 3 54.11 24.06 -9.10
C ARG A 3 52.77 24.79 -8.79
N GLY A 4 51.66 24.10 -9.04
CA GLY A 4 50.64 23.79 -8.03
C GLY A 4 49.52 24.80 -7.71
N TRP A 5 48.33 24.22 -7.50
CA TRP A 5 47.17 24.67 -6.71
C TRP A 5 46.05 25.43 -7.44
N TRP A 6 45.04 24.70 -7.93
CA TRP A 6 43.60 24.98 -7.73
C TRP A 6 42.80 23.67 -7.85
N LEU A 7 43.13 22.70 -6.97
CA LEU A 7 42.38 21.46 -6.75
C LEU A 7 41.46 21.63 -5.53
N PHE A 8 40.57 22.63 -5.52
CA PHE A 8 39.52 22.79 -4.50
C PHE A 8 38.40 23.61 -5.16
N ARG A 9 37.10 23.34 -5.02
CA ARG A 9 36.34 22.39 -4.22
C ARG A 9 34.89 22.86 -4.40
N CYS A 10 34.05 22.12 -5.12
CA CYS A 10 32.62 22.14 -4.79
C CYS A 10 31.98 20.77 -5.07
N PRO A 11 32.32 19.73 -4.27
CA PRO A 11 31.62 18.45 -4.33
C PRO A 11 30.16 18.54 -3.85
N ALA A 12 29.74 19.71 -3.34
CA ALA A 12 28.40 19.94 -2.79
C ALA A 12 27.30 19.89 -3.87
N ALA A 13 27.55 20.40 -5.08
CA ALA A 13 26.51 20.47 -6.11
C ALA A 13 26.09 19.07 -6.62
N ALA A 14 27.05 18.16 -6.79
CA ALA A 14 26.77 16.79 -7.23
C ALA A 14 26.08 15.96 -6.12
N ALA A 15 26.46 16.16 -4.85
CA ALA A 15 25.86 15.44 -3.74
C ALA A 15 24.39 15.83 -3.49
N VAL A 16 24.03 17.11 -3.69
CA VAL A 16 22.66 17.60 -3.50
C VAL A 16 21.68 17.05 -4.53
N VAL A 17 22.11 16.89 -5.80
CA VAL A 17 21.25 16.32 -6.86
C VAL A 17 20.97 14.83 -6.62
N VAL A 18 21.97 14.07 -6.15
CA VAL A 18 21.79 12.64 -5.84
C VAL A 18 20.88 12.43 -4.62
N LEU A 19 21.01 13.28 -3.59
CA LEU A 19 20.13 13.24 -2.40
C LEU A 19 18.69 13.62 -2.73
N ALA A 20 18.46 14.62 -3.60
CA ALA A 20 17.11 14.99 -4.03
C ALA A 20 16.42 13.85 -4.80
N LEU A 21 17.15 13.11 -5.64
CA LEU A 21 16.60 11.98 -6.40
C LEU A 21 16.29 10.75 -5.54
N SER A 22 16.93 10.58 -4.37
CA SER A 22 16.62 9.45 -3.48
C SER A 22 15.29 9.58 -2.74
N VAL A 23 14.82 10.81 -2.47
CA VAL A 23 13.58 11.05 -1.71
C VAL A 23 12.33 10.70 -2.54
N PHE A 24 12.38 10.89 -3.87
CA PHE A 24 11.24 10.59 -4.75
C PHE A 24 10.97 9.10 -4.95
N ARG A 25 11.93 8.21 -4.65
CA ARG A 25 11.78 6.77 -4.89
C ARG A 25 10.92 6.05 -3.87
N ALA A 26 10.80 6.56 -2.64
CA ALA A 26 10.04 5.90 -1.59
C ALA A 26 8.53 6.03 -1.80
N ALA A 27 8.04 7.23 -2.15
CA ALA A 27 6.61 7.47 -2.31
C ALA A 27 6.00 6.79 -3.57
N ALA A 28 6.78 6.70 -4.65
CA ALA A 28 6.30 6.09 -5.89
C ALA A 28 6.09 4.57 -5.79
N ASP A 29 6.86 3.89 -4.94
CA ASP A 29 6.75 2.44 -4.75
C ASP A 29 5.51 2.09 -3.91
N GLU A 30 5.27 2.87 -2.84
CA GLU A 30 4.15 2.68 -1.93
C GLU A 30 2.79 2.95 -2.63
N GLU A 31 2.71 4.02 -3.43
CA GLU A 31 1.50 4.36 -4.20
C GLU A 31 1.17 3.28 -5.25
N MET A 32 2.17 2.81 -5.99
CA MET A 32 2.00 1.75 -6.98
C MET A 32 1.62 0.41 -6.34
N PHE A 33 2.21 0.08 -5.19
CA PHE A 33 1.88 -1.11 -4.42
C PHE A 33 0.43 -1.08 -3.92
N CYS A 34 -0.02 0.08 -3.45
CA CYS A 34 -1.38 0.30 -3.00
C CYS A 34 -2.41 0.18 -4.14
N ILE A 35 -2.14 0.82 -5.28
CA ILE A 35 -2.99 0.70 -6.48
C ILE A 35 -3.09 -0.77 -6.92
N TYR A 36 -1.97 -1.48 -6.93
CA TYR A 36 -1.95 -2.92 -7.25
C TYR A 36 -2.84 -3.71 -6.29
N ALA A 37 -2.66 -3.55 -4.97
CA ALA A 37 -3.43 -4.28 -3.97
C ALA A 37 -4.94 -3.99 -4.04
N LEU A 38 -5.34 -2.75 -4.31
CA LEU A 38 -6.74 -2.37 -4.49
C LEU A 38 -7.31 -2.90 -5.80
N SER A 39 -6.51 -2.95 -6.87
CA SER A 39 -6.94 -3.44 -8.17
C SER A 39 -7.31 -4.93 -8.13
N GLU A 40 -6.58 -5.72 -7.35
CA GLU A 40 -6.92 -7.13 -7.09
C GLU A 40 -8.33 -7.26 -6.48
N LEU A 41 -8.70 -6.31 -5.61
CA LEU A 41 -9.95 -6.32 -4.86
C LEU A 41 -11.15 -5.75 -5.64
N ILE A 42 -11.00 -5.35 -6.91
CA ILE A 42 -12.11 -4.82 -7.74
C ILE A 42 -13.27 -5.81 -7.80
N SER A 43 -12.97 -7.11 -7.85
CA SER A 43 -13.97 -8.19 -7.84
C SER A 43 -14.83 -8.25 -6.56
N CYS A 44 -14.41 -7.57 -5.49
CA CYS A 44 -15.15 -7.46 -4.23
C CYS A 44 -16.15 -6.30 -4.19
N ASN A 45 -16.14 -5.42 -5.19
CA ASN A 45 -16.89 -4.15 -5.13
C ASN A 45 -18.40 -4.37 -4.96
N ASP A 46 -18.98 -5.36 -5.64
CA ASP A 46 -20.41 -5.68 -5.51
C ASP A 46 -20.80 -6.06 -4.07
N TYR A 47 -19.93 -6.76 -3.34
CA TYR A 47 -20.17 -7.09 -1.94
C TYR A 47 -19.99 -5.87 -1.04
N LEU A 48 -18.92 -5.10 -1.25
CA LEU A 48 -18.57 -3.91 -0.47
C LEU A 48 -19.66 -2.82 -0.56
N GLU A 49 -20.22 -2.63 -1.75
CA GLU A 49 -21.35 -1.72 -2.02
C GLU A 49 -22.71 -2.31 -1.60
N GLY A 50 -22.74 -3.61 -1.28
CA GLY A 50 -23.95 -4.32 -0.88
C GLY A 50 -24.93 -4.66 -1.99
N LYS A 51 -24.46 -4.64 -3.24
CA LYS A 51 -25.16 -5.24 -4.38
C LYS A 51 -25.20 -6.76 -4.28
N ALA A 52 -24.21 -7.38 -3.65
CA ALA A 52 -24.15 -8.81 -3.37
C ALA A 52 -24.22 -9.12 -1.86
N PRO A 53 -24.97 -10.15 -1.44
CA PRO A 53 -25.06 -10.55 -0.03
C PRO A 53 -23.82 -11.31 0.48
N LYS A 54 -22.99 -11.84 -0.42
CA LYS A 54 -21.78 -12.61 -0.12
C LYS A 54 -20.68 -12.28 -1.15
N PRO A 55 -19.39 -12.36 -0.77
CA PRO A 55 -18.30 -12.22 -1.72
C PRO A 55 -18.31 -13.37 -2.75
N SER A 56 -17.88 -13.06 -3.97
CA SER A 56 -17.65 -14.06 -5.01
C SER A 56 -16.39 -14.89 -4.67
N ALA A 57 -16.25 -16.05 -5.32
CA ALA A 57 -15.03 -16.86 -5.19
C ALA A 57 -13.78 -16.09 -5.66
N GLU A 58 -13.92 -15.28 -6.71
CA GLU A 58 -12.87 -14.41 -7.26
C GLU A 58 -12.46 -13.34 -6.25
N CYS A 59 -13.43 -12.68 -5.61
CA CYS A 59 -13.15 -11.74 -4.53
C CYS A 59 -12.37 -12.39 -3.39
N CYS A 60 -12.76 -13.60 -2.96
CA CYS A 60 -12.02 -14.28 -1.91
C CYS A 60 -10.62 -14.74 -2.32
N ALA A 61 -10.40 -15.08 -3.59
CA ALA A 61 -9.07 -15.37 -4.10
C ALA A 61 -8.19 -14.10 -4.07
N ALA A 62 -8.73 -12.96 -4.49
CA ALA A 62 -8.04 -11.67 -4.41
C ALA A 62 -7.71 -11.27 -2.97
N VAL A 63 -8.66 -11.41 -2.03
CA VAL A 63 -8.41 -11.13 -0.61
C VAL A 63 -7.26 -11.99 -0.06
N LYS A 64 -7.16 -13.26 -0.48
CA LYS A 64 -6.04 -14.12 -0.09
C LYS A 64 -4.72 -13.71 -0.73
N SER A 65 -4.72 -13.31 -2.00
CA SER A 65 -3.54 -12.76 -2.67
C SER A 65 -2.98 -11.56 -1.90
N VAL A 66 -3.86 -10.63 -1.51
CA VAL A 66 -3.47 -9.47 -0.69
C VAL A 66 -2.97 -9.91 0.70
N ASP A 67 -3.60 -10.89 1.35
CA ASP A 67 -3.13 -11.47 2.63
C ASP A 67 -1.74 -12.10 2.52
N GLU A 68 -1.43 -12.74 1.40
CA GLU A 68 -0.09 -13.26 1.12
C GLU A 68 0.94 -12.13 0.97
N LEU A 69 0.59 -11.02 0.30
CA LEU A 69 1.45 -9.83 0.22
C LEU A 69 1.76 -9.26 1.61
N ALA A 70 0.76 -9.21 2.48
CA ALA A 70 0.92 -8.81 3.88
C ALA A 70 1.79 -9.77 4.69
N ALA A 71 1.78 -11.07 4.36
CA ALA A 71 2.60 -12.06 5.04
C ALA A 71 4.10 -11.95 4.71
N VAL A 72 4.46 -11.30 3.59
CA VAL A 72 5.86 -11.15 3.16
C VAL A 72 6.68 -10.32 4.14
N SER A 73 6.17 -9.17 4.61
CA SER A 73 6.92 -8.28 5.50
C SER A 73 6.04 -7.41 6.39
N PRO A 74 6.55 -6.94 7.54
CA PRO A 74 5.87 -5.91 8.34
C PRO A 74 5.63 -4.59 7.63
N ALA A 75 6.53 -4.19 6.73
CA ALA A 75 6.35 -3.00 5.91
C ALA A 75 5.12 -3.14 5.01
N ASN A 76 4.97 -4.28 4.32
CA ASN A 76 3.81 -4.52 3.45
C ASN A 76 2.48 -4.42 4.20
N ARG A 77 2.41 -4.89 5.45
CA ARG A 77 1.19 -4.76 6.27
C ARG A 77 0.89 -3.32 6.63
N HIS A 78 1.93 -2.56 6.96
CA HIS A 78 1.79 -1.14 7.24
C HIS A 78 1.29 -0.41 5.99
N ASP A 79 1.93 -0.65 4.84
CA ASP A 79 1.61 0.03 3.58
C ASP A 79 0.20 -0.33 3.10
N LEU A 80 -0.20 -1.61 3.18
CA LEU A 80 -1.57 -2.04 2.91
C LEU A 80 -2.58 -1.41 3.88
N CYS A 81 -2.24 -1.30 5.17
CA CYS A 81 -3.13 -0.66 6.13
C CYS A 81 -3.34 0.83 5.83
N VAL A 82 -2.26 1.56 5.53
CA VAL A 82 -2.32 2.98 5.15
C VAL A 82 -3.13 3.12 3.86
N CYS A 83 -2.86 2.27 2.88
CA CYS A 83 -3.60 2.19 1.62
C CYS A 83 -5.11 2.04 1.83
N PHE A 84 -5.54 1.07 2.64
CA PHE A 84 -6.96 0.78 2.84
C PHE A 84 -7.68 1.76 3.78
N ARG A 85 -6.95 2.66 4.45
CA ARG A 85 -7.50 3.67 5.34
C ARG A 85 -8.04 4.88 4.58
N GLU A 86 -7.35 5.28 3.52
CA GLU A 86 -7.72 6.44 2.72
C GLU A 86 -8.94 6.11 1.82
N PRO A 87 -9.91 7.03 1.65
CA PRO A 87 -11.02 6.83 0.72
C PRO A 87 -10.49 6.68 -0.72
N GLY A 88 -10.83 5.58 -1.38
CA GLY A 88 -10.27 5.21 -2.70
C GLY A 88 -8.80 4.77 -2.66
N GLY A 89 -8.23 4.60 -1.46
CA GLY A 89 -6.87 4.14 -1.17
C GLY A 89 -5.80 4.71 -2.09
N GLY A 90 -5.74 6.04 -2.22
CA GLY A 90 -4.73 6.72 -3.04
C GLY A 90 -4.88 6.58 -4.57
N GLY A 91 -5.73 5.66 -5.08
CA GLY A 91 -5.88 5.39 -6.52
C GLY A 91 -7.19 5.88 -7.17
N GLY A 92 -8.07 6.55 -6.43
CA GLY A 92 -9.25 7.26 -6.95
C GLY A 92 -10.56 6.45 -6.93
N ASP A 93 -11.65 7.06 -7.43
CA ASP A 93 -13.03 6.55 -7.31
C ASP A 93 -13.32 5.22 -8.04
N SER A 94 -12.36 4.72 -8.82
CA SER A 94 -12.49 3.46 -9.58
C SER A 94 -12.06 2.24 -8.78
N LEU A 95 -11.48 2.44 -7.60
CA LEU A 95 -11.01 1.37 -6.72
C LEU A 95 -12.01 1.13 -5.58
N PRO A 96 -12.09 -0.12 -5.11
CA PRO A 96 -13.04 -0.49 -4.09
C PRO A 96 -12.72 0.18 -2.75
N ASP A 97 -13.74 0.76 -2.11
CA ASP A 97 -13.59 1.43 -0.81
C ASP A 97 -13.52 0.40 0.34
N MET A 98 -12.31 0.21 0.86
CA MET A 98 -12.02 -0.69 1.98
C MET A 98 -12.36 -0.11 3.36
N LYS A 99 -12.87 1.13 3.42
CA LYS A 99 -13.39 1.75 4.64
C LYS A 99 -14.72 1.15 5.08
N SER A 100 -15.43 0.48 4.17
CA SER A 100 -16.73 -0.12 4.45
C SER A 100 -16.63 -1.12 5.62
N PRO A 101 -17.58 -1.14 6.57
CA PRO A 101 -17.62 -2.16 7.62
C PRO A 101 -17.71 -3.60 7.06
N LYS A 102 -18.12 -3.75 5.80
CA LYS A 102 -18.10 -5.03 5.08
C LYS A 102 -16.69 -5.50 4.70
N ALA A 103 -15.72 -4.60 4.55
CA ALA A 103 -14.35 -4.98 4.24
C ALA A 103 -13.75 -5.84 5.37
N GLN A 104 -14.05 -5.54 6.63
CA GLN A 104 -13.67 -6.41 7.76
C GLN A 104 -14.30 -7.80 7.65
N GLN A 105 -15.56 -7.87 7.23
CA GLN A 105 -16.27 -9.14 7.06
C GLN A 105 -15.69 -9.98 5.94
N LEU A 106 -15.06 -9.37 4.92
CA LEU A 106 -14.40 -10.12 3.84
C LEU A 106 -13.31 -11.05 4.37
N LEU A 107 -12.48 -10.61 5.32
CA LEU A 107 -11.42 -11.46 5.89
C LEU A 107 -12.02 -12.71 6.54
N THR A 108 -13.07 -12.53 7.34
CA THR A 108 -13.76 -13.63 8.02
C THR A 108 -14.48 -14.54 7.03
N LEU A 109 -15.18 -13.99 6.04
CA LEU A 109 -15.96 -14.75 5.05
C LEU A 109 -15.07 -15.49 4.04
N CYS A 110 -13.92 -14.92 3.70
CA CYS A 110 -12.97 -15.52 2.77
C CYS A 110 -11.92 -16.39 3.45
N HIS A 111 -11.97 -16.50 4.79
CA HIS A 111 -11.01 -17.25 5.60
C HIS A 111 -9.55 -16.84 5.33
N ALA A 112 -9.32 -15.53 5.17
CA ALA A 112 -7.98 -14.96 5.06
C ALA A 112 -7.38 -14.77 6.45
N SER A 113 -6.05 -14.68 6.55
CA SER A 113 -5.39 -14.48 7.83
C SER A 113 -5.76 -13.10 8.38
N GLU A 114 -5.97 -13.00 9.68
CA GLU A 114 -6.24 -11.70 10.35
C GLU A 114 -4.99 -10.79 10.43
N LYS A 115 -3.97 -11.08 9.61
CA LYS A 115 -2.72 -10.33 9.48
C LYS A 115 -2.97 -8.97 8.84
N ILE A 116 -3.97 -8.88 7.96
CA ILE A 116 -4.47 -7.62 7.40
C ILE A 116 -5.62 -7.10 8.24
N LYS A 117 -5.72 -5.77 8.33
CA LYS A 117 -6.85 -5.07 8.96
C LYS A 117 -7.44 -4.08 7.96
N PHE A 118 -8.75 -4.17 7.70
CA PHE A 118 -9.49 -3.28 6.79
C PHE A 118 -10.37 -2.29 7.56
N GLY A 119 -10.28 -0.99 7.30
CA GLY A 119 -11.24 0.00 7.79
C GLY A 119 -10.64 1.20 8.52
N PRO A 120 -11.46 2.22 8.82
CA PRO A 120 -10.99 3.57 9.20
C PRO A 120 -10.43 3.70 10.62
N LYS A 121 -10.56 2.66 11.45
CA LYS A 121 -10.25 2.70 12.89
C LYS A 121 -9.01 1.90 13.27
N PHE A 122 -8.27 1.39 12.29
CA PHE A 122 -7.07 0.62 12.56
C PHE A 122 -5.84 1.52 12.61
N ASP A 123 -5.11 1.44 13.71
CA ASP A 123 -3.82 2.09 13.88
C ASP A 123 -2.74 1.28 13.15
N CYS A 124 -2.38 1.75 11.95
CA CYS A 124 -1.35 1.10 11.12
C CYS A 124 0.04 1.12 11.77
N GLU A 125 0.31 2.07 12.68
CA GLU A 125 1.59 2.26 13.36
C GLU A 125 1.98 1.11 14.32
N HIS A 126 1.02 0.28 14.74
CA HIS A 126 1.27 -0.82 15.71
C HIS A 126 1.17 -2.23 15.09
N LEU A 127 1.22 -2.36 13.75
CA LEU A 127 1.14 -3.65 13.05
C LEU A 127 2.49 -4.40 13.00
N ILE A 128 3.00 -4.83 14.16
CA ILE A 128 4.33 -5.47 14.30
C ILE A 128 4.33 -7.02 14.14
N PHE A 129 3.31 -7.60 13.50
CA PHE A 129 3.16 -9.07 13.36
C PHE A 129 4.31 -9.84 12.68
#